data_AF-A0A674JYY7-F1
#
_entry.id   AF-A0A674JYY7-F1
#
_cell.length_a   1.000
_cell.length_b   1.000
_cell.length_c   1.000
_cell.angle_alpha   90.00
_cell.angle_beta   90.00
_cell.angle_gamma   90.00
#
_symmetry.space_group_name_H-M   'P 1'
#
loop_
_entity.id
_entity.type
_entity.pdbx_description
1 polymer ?
#
loop_
_entity_poly.entity_id
_entity_poly.type
_entity_poly.pdbx_seq_one_letter_code
_entity_poly.pdbx_strand_id
1 'polypeptide(L)'
;MAQRWEGEERRGAAPLARDPPRGGEAAGGEEEPLLRGIFQIGKRSCNVVLSARQLRWSPIQPESRGGDSNMNLPCKEEFVEMKDIFSVKLKRRRFVGQKKGGVLLGITIFVCLKKENKLKDTAINFNNLSEDHCHSWFRCLKEILNVTEYEGHALSVLKECELHTFDGVVCVGGDGSTSEIAHGLLLRAQIDAGRDTDYILSPVRAPLPLGIIPAGSTNVLAHTLHGINHAVTATLHIIMGHIQPVDICTFSSPSKLLRFGFSAMFGFGARTLALAEKHRWMPSNQRRDFAVIKTLASLKPEECELSFLPLKNSLQGSQENVTKVQWHTIQGHFLNVSIMAIPSLCSMAPRGLAPNTRLNNGSMALIVVRNTSRSEFIKHLKRYASVKNQFNFPFVETYAVQEVKIQPRTKIGHDTEENVFLHATSAEGNYPWNIDGDLMEGASEVHVREEGCHYTRFIMQWALFQVEKAFFEETGSR
;
A
#
# COMPACT_ATOMS: atom_id res chain seq x y z
N MET A 1 39.25 10.46 -6.79
CA MET A 1 38.92 11.57 -7.71
C MET A 1 37.41 11.51 -7.94
N ALA A 2 36.65 12.12 -7.02
CA ALA A 2 35.19 12.09 -7.00
C ALA A 2 34.71 13.54 -7.22
N GLN A 3 33.98 13.79 -8.30
CA GLN A 3 33.40 15.10 -8.57
C GLN A 3 32.02 15.20 -7.93
N ARG A 4 31.99 16.05 -6.91
CA ARG A 4 30.86 16.69 -6.25
C ARG A 4 30.13 17.56 -7.27
N TRP A 5 28.83 17.33 -7.46
CA TRP A 5 27.96 18.26 -8.19
C TRP A 5 27.21 19.09 -7.16
N GLU A 6 27.55 20.37 -7.10
CA GLU A 6 26.87 21.40 -6.31
C GLU A 6 25.61 21.86 -7.06
N GLY A 7 24.52 22.02 -6.32
CA GLY A 7 23.26 22.52 -6.83
C GLY A 7 23.31 24.03 -7.03
N GLU A 8 22.91 24.48 -8.21
CA GLU A 8 22.74 25.89 -8.53
C GLU A 8 21.24 26.23 -8.46
N GLU A 9 20.89 27.13 -7.53
CA GLU A 9 19.59 27.78 -7.43
C GLU A 9 19.25 28.50 -8.75
N ARG A 10 18.06 28.22 -9.31
CA ARG A 10 17.40 29.16 -10.22
C ARG A 10 16.00 29.49 -9.74
N ARG A 11 15.87 30.72 -9.23
CA ARG A 11 14.62 31.48 -9.10
C ARG A 11 14.11 31.81 -10.50
N GLY A 12 12.79 31.70 -10.67
CA GLY A 12 12.09 32.15 -11.89
C GLY A 12 10.75 31.46 -12.03
N ALA A 13 9.79 31.80 -11.15
CA ALA A 13 8.39 31.41 -11.32
C ALA A 13 7.82 32.11 -12.57
N ALA A 14 7.28 31.34 -13.51
CA ALA A 14 6.40 31.82 -14.57
C ALA A 14 4.94 31.43 -14.24
N PRO A 15 3.93 32.21 -14.65
CA PRO A 15 2.58 32.08 -14.12
C PRO A 15 1.88 30.83 -14.64
N LEU A 16 1.15 30.18 -13.73
CA LEU A 16 0.30 29.02 -13.98
C LEU A 16 -0.78 29.33 -15.04
N ALA A 17 -0.93 28.40 -15.96
CA ALA A 17 -1.92 28.42 -17.03
C ALA A 17 -3.35 28.27 -16.49
N ARG A 18 -4.27 28.82 -17.28
CA ARG A 18 -5.71 29.03 -17.09
C ARG A 18 -6.51 27.86 -16.52
N ASP A 19 -7.54 28.21 -15.76
CA ASP A 19 -8.62 27.34 -15.29
C ASP A 19 -9.19 26.42 -16.40
N PRO A 20 -9.56 25.16 -16.09
CA PRO A 20 -10.24 24.30 -17.04
C PRO A 20 -11.69 24.77 -17.28
N PRO A 21 -12.23 24.61 -18.49
CA PRO A 21 -13.55 25.14 -18.81
C PRO A 21 -14.66 24.32 -18.13
N ARG A 22 -15.61 25.06 -17.55
CA ARG A 22 -16.87 24.54 -16.99
C ARG A 22 -17.64 23.73 -18.04
N GLY A 23 -18.20 22.62 -17.59
CA GLY A 23 -18.90 21.63 -18.40
C GLY A 23 -19.98 22.20 -19.31
N GLY A 24 -19.95 21.70 -20.55
CA GLY A 24 -21.08 21.68 -21.47
C GLY A 24 -20.95 20.41 -22.31
N GLU A 25 -21.97 19.55 -22.23
CA GLU A 25 -22.12 18.42 -23.15
C GLU A 25 -22.23 18.98 -24.58
N ALA A 26 -21.17 18.81 -25.37
CA ALA A 26 -21.19 19.04 -26.81
C ALA A 26 -20.76 17.76 -27.52
N ALA A 27 -21.72 17.13 -28.21
CA ALA A 27 -21.46 16.07 -29.16
C ALA A 27 -20.54 16.58 -30.29
N GLY A 28 -19.42 15.89 -30.53
CA GLY A 28 -18.66 15.99 -31.78
C GLY A 28 -17.35 16.82 -31.80
N GLY A 29 -16.77 17.19 -30.65
CA GLY A 29 -15.41 17.75 -30.62
C GLY A 29 -14.34 16.66 -30.60
N GLU A 30 -13.39 16.66 -31.55
CA GLU A 30 -12.22 15.78 -31.49
C GLU A 30 -11.39 16.12 -30.23
N GLU A 31 -11.21 15.12 -29.35
CA GLU A 31 -10.40 15.25 -28.14
C GLU A 31 -8.94 15.59 -28.49
N GLU A 32 -8.36 16.58 -27.79
CA GLU A 32 -7.01 17.05 -28.07
C GLU A 32 -5.97 15.93 -27.83
N PRO A 33 -5.07 15.66 -28.79
CA PRO A 33 -4.11 14.58 -28.70
C PRO A 33 -3.04 14.89 -27.65
N LEU A 34 -2.87 14.00 -26.68
CA LEU A 34 -1.78 14.07 -25.70
C LEU A 34 -0.43 13.77 -26.35
N LEU A 35 -0.37 12.74 -27.20
CA LEU A 35 0.84 12.37 -27.94
C LEU A 35 0.50 11.92 -29.36
N ARG A 36 1.42 12.23 -30.29
CA ARG A 36 1.42 11.72 -31.68
C ARG A 36 2.77 11.10 -31.99
N GLY A 37 2.78 9.98 -32.69
CA GLY A 37 3.99 9.21 -32.90
C GLY A 37 3.83 8.13 -33.96
N ILE A 38 4.95 7.63 -34.46
CA ILE A 38 4.98 6.55 -35.45
C ILE A 38 5.48 5.29 -34.76
N PHE A 39 4.70 4.21 -34.88
CA PHE A 39 5.08 2.90 -34.38
C PHE A 39 4.88 1.84 -35.44
N GLN A 40 5.72 0.82 -35.42
CA GLN A 40 5.50 -0.39 -36.19
C GLN A 40 4.60 -1.35 -35.40
N ILE A 41 3.40 -1.60 -35.91
CA ILE A 41 2.42 -2.52 -35.34
C ILE A 41 2.30 -3.74 -36.28
N GLY A 42 2.75 -4.90 -35.79
CA GLY A 42 2.95 -6.06 -36.66
C GLY A 42 3.99 -5.78 -37.75
N LYS A 43 3.57 -5.80 -39.02
CA LYS A 43 4.43 -5.51 -40.19
C LYS A 43 4.19 -4.12 -40.80
N ARG A 44 3.32 -3.30 -40.23
CA ARG A 44 2.90 -2.00 -40.79
C ARG A 44 3.44 -0.85 -39.94
N SER A 45 3.91 0.21 -40.57
CA SER A 45 4.16 1.49 -39.91
C SER A 45 2.84 2.25 -39.77
N CYS A 46 2.50 2.66 -38.57
CA CYS A 46 1.23 3.31 -38.26
C CYS A 46 1.47 4.68 -37.63
N ASN A 47 0.64 5.65 -38.00
CA ASN A 47 0.44 6.87 -37.21
C ASN A 47 -0.38 6.50 -36.00
N VAL A 48 0.11 6.83 -34.80
CA VAL A 48 -0.53 6.52 -33.53
C VAL A 48 -0.82 7.83 -32.81
N VAL A 49 -2.04 7.93 -32.28
CA VAL A 49 -2.54 9.09 -31.56
C VAL A 49 -3.06 8.64 -30.20
N LEU A 50 -2.51 9.22 -29.14
CA LEU A 50 -2.94 9.04 -27.77
C LEU A 50 -3.79 10.24 -27.34
N SER A 51 -4.94 9.96 -26.74
CA SER A 51 -5.83 10.91 -26.06
C SER A 51 -6.11 10.41 -24.64
N ALA A 52 -6.76 11.21 -23.79
CA ALA A 52 -7.07 10.79 -22.42
C ALA A 52 -8.06 9.62 -22.38
N ARG A 53 -8.89 9.46 -23.42
CA ARG A 53 -9.91 8.39 -23.48
C ARG A 53 -9.60 7.25 -24.44
N GLN A 54 -8.74 7.46 -25.45
CA GLN A 54 -8.52 6.47 -26.52
C GLN A 54 -7.08 6.44 -27.03
N LEU A 55 -6.67 5.27 -27.50
CA LEU A 55 -5.47 5.06 -28.30
C LEU A 55 -5.89 4.63 -29.70
N ARG A 56 -5.53 5.43 -30.71
CA ARG A 56 -5.93 5.24 -32.11
C ARG A 56 -4.71 5.04 -32.99
N TRP A 57 -4.82 4.20 -34.01
CA TRP A 57 -3.75 4.05 -35.01
C TRP A 57 -4.28 3.73 -36.41
N SER A 58 -3.59 4.28 -37.41
CA SER A 58 -3.86 4.03 -38.82
C SER A 58 -2.56 3.73 -39.57
N PRO A 59 -2.53 2.75 -40.50
CA PRO A 59 -1.36 2.53 -41.36
C PRO A 59 -0.98 3.79 -42.15
N ILE A 60 0.33 4.05 -42.26
CA ILE A 60 0.87 5.13 -43.09
C ILE A 60 0.87 4.64 -44.54
N GLN A 61 0.22 5.39 -45.44
CA GLN A 61 0.30 5.13 -46.87
C GLN A 61 1.60 5.72 -47.44
N PRO A 62 2.36 4.98 -48.27
CA PRO A 62 3.45 5.57 -49.02
C PRO A 62 2.90 6.61 -50.00
N GLU A 63 3.51 7.79 -50.08
CA GLU A 63 3.17 8.77 -51.10
C GLU A 63 3.41 8.15 -52.49
N SER A 64 2.34 7.98 -53.26
CA SER A 64 2.41 7.56 -54.65
C SER A 64 3.06 8.67 -55.48
N ARG A 65 4.35 8.50 -55.82
CA ARG A 65 4.97 9.27 -56.91
C ARG A 65 4.41 8.74 -58.24
N GLY A 66 3.39 9.41 -58.74
CA GLY A 66 2.80 9.12 -60.05
C GLY A 66 1.29 8.92 -59.93
N GLY A 67 0.54 9.78 -60.61
CA GLY A 67 -0.91 9.80 -60.58
C GLY A 67 -1.52 8.59 -61.27
N ASP A 68 -1.77 7.54 -60.50
CA ASP A 68 -2.77 6.52 -60.83
C ASP A 68 -3.85 6.56 -59.76
N SER A 69 -4.96 7.21 -60.12
CA SER A 69 -6.20 7.20 -59.39
C SER A 69 -6.87 5.83 -59.55
N ASN A 70 -6.49 4.83 -58.76
CA ASN A 70 -7.40 3.73 -58.46
C ASN A 70 -6.99 2.87 -57.25
N MET A 71 -7.99 2.59 -56.41
CA MET A 71 -7.97 1.79 -55.17
C MET A 71 -7.56 2.53 -53.87
N ASN A 72 -8.30 3.59 -53.52
CA ASN A 72 -8.42 4.02 -52.13
C ASN A 72 -9.26 3.00 -51.34
N LEU A 73 -8.63 1.88 -50.94
CA LEU A 73 -9.21 1.02 -49.91
C LEU A 73 -9.27 1.84 -48.60
N PRO A 74 -10.42 1.97 -47.92
CA PRO A 74 -10.48 2.73 -46.67
C PRO A 74 -9.53 2.07 -45.67
N CYS A 75 -8.47 2.79 -45.31
CA CYS A 75 -7.52 2.34 -44.31
C CYS A 75 -8.26 2.38 -42.98
N LYS A 76 -8.71 1.21 -42.52
CA LYS A 76 -9.51 1.10 -41.28
C LYS A 76 -8.64 1.57 -40.12
N GLU A 77 -8.99 2.72 -39.54
CA GLU A 77 -8.44 3.18 -38.28
C GLU A 77 -8.85 2.16 -37.20
N GLU A 78 -7.85 1.68 -36.47
CA GLU A 78 -8.03 0.77 -35.36
C GLU A 78 -7.89 1.60 -34.07
N PHE A 79 -8.67 1.26 -33.05
CA PHE A 79 -8.62 1.97 -31.77
C PHE A 79 -8.93 1.05 -30.60
N VAL A 80 -8.54 1.52 -29.42
CA VAL A 80 -8.84 0.93 -28.13
C VAL A 80 -9.22 2.06 -27.18
N GLU A 81 -10.26 1.85 -26.38
CA GLU A 81 -10.61 2.76 -25.30
C GLU A 81 -9.69 2.54 -24.09
N MET A 82 -9.32 3.62 -23.39
CA MET A 82 -8.43 3.54 -22.22
C MET A 82 -8.97 2.62 -21.13
N LYS A 83 -10.30 2.57 -20.97
CA LYS A 83 -10.98 1.66 -20.01
C LYS A 83 -10.73 0.18 -20.29
N ASP A 84 -10.39 -0.19 -21.52
CA ASP A 84 -10.12 -1.57 -21.93
C ASP A 84 -8.64 -1.93 -21.79
N ILE A 85 -7.75 -0.94 -21.57
CA ILE A 85 -6.33 -1.14 -21.32
C ILE A 85 -6.13 -1.32 -19.82
N PHE A 86 -5.57 -2.46 -19.41
CA PHE A 86 -5.33 -2.74 -17.98
C PHE A 86 -3.84 -2.75 -17.62
N SER A 87 -2.94 -2.72 -18.60
CA SER A 87 -1.50 -2.66 -18.35
C SER A 87 -0.71 -2.16 -19.55
N VAL A 88 0.42 -1.53 -19.28
CA VAL A 88 1.42 -1.12 -20.28
C VAL A 88 2.81 -1.53 -19.80
N LYS A 89 3.68 -1.97 -20.72
CA LYS A 89 5.07 -2.36 -20.44
C LYS A 89 6.03 -1.92 -21.54
N LEU A 90 7.25 -1.55 -21.15
CA LEU A 90 8.37 -1.42 -22.09
C LEU A 90 8.85 -2.80 -22.53
N LYS A 91 8.84 -3.04 -23.85
CA LYS A 91 9.25 -4.30 -24.45
C LYS A 91 10.76 -4.27 -24.71
N ARG A 92 11.52 -5.12 -24.03
CA ARG A 92 12.97 -5.24 -24.21
C ARG A 92 13.37 -6.66 -24.63
N ARG A 93 14.32 -6.76 -25.57
CA ARG A 93 14.99 -8.02 -25.91
C ARG A 93 16.20 -8.21 -25.01
N ARG A 94 16.29 -9.36 -24.35
CA ARG A 94 17.42 -9.74 -23.48
C ARG A 94 18.15 -10.94 -24.07
N PHE A 95 19.46 -11.00 -23.85
CA PHE A 95 20.24 -12.19 -24.14
C PHE A 95 20.06 -13.25 -23.05
N VAL A 96 20.32 -14.51 -23.40
CA VAL A 96 20.27 -15.63 -22.46
C VAL A 96 21.22 -15.35 -21.28
N GLY A 97 20.70 -15.40 -20.05
CA GLY A 97 21.46 -15.11 -18.82
C GLY A 97 21.44 -13.65 -18.36
N GLN A 98 20.94 -12.70 -19.18
CA GLN A 98 20.89 -11.28 -18.81
C GLN A 98 19.70 -10.97 -17.89
N LYS A 99 19.97 -10.59 -16.63
CA LYS A 99 18.93 -10.32 -15.61
C LYS A 99 18.34 -8.90 -15.65
N LYS A 100 19.09 -7.90 -16.13
CA LYS A 100 18.66 -6.48 -16.23
C LYS A 100 19.14 -5.85 -17.55
N GLY A 101 18.41 -4.83 -18.00
CA GLY A 101 18.67 -4.15 -19.28
C GLY A 101 18.08 -4.90 -20.49
N GLY A 102 18.66 -4.65 -21.66
CA GLY A 102 18.24 -5.21 -22.95
C GLY A 102 17.86 -4.14 -23.96
N VAL A 103 17.93 -4.49 -25.24
CA VAL A 103 17.60 -3.58 -26.35
C VAL A 103 16.09 -3.29 -26.32
N LEU A 104 15.73 -2.01 -26.23
CA LEU A 104 14.33 -1.61 -26.29
C LEU A 104 13.78 -1.87 -27.70
N LEU A 105 12.61 -2.51 -27.75
CA LEU A 105 11.88 -2.82 -28.97
C LEU A 105 10.63 -1.96 -29.15
N GLY A 106 10.13 -1.34 -28.07
CA GLY A 106 8.92 -0.55 -28.09
C GLY A 106 8.09 -0.66 -26.81
N ILE A 107 6.78 -0.46 -26.96
CA ILE A 107 5.79 -0.56 -25.90
C ILE A 107 4.81 -1.70 -26.21
N THR A 108 4.38 -2.42 -25.18
CA THR A 108 3.27 -3.38 -25.26
C THR A 108 2.16 -2.90 -24.34
N ILE A 109 0.95 -2.76 -24.89
CA ILE A 109 -0.26 -2.58 -24.09
C ILE A 109 -1.01 -3.91 -23.98
N PHE A 110 -1.65 -4.12 -22.85
CA PHE A 110 -2.50 -5.28 -22.59
C PHE A 110 -3.94 -4.79 -22.48
N VAL A 111 -4.77 -5.34 -23.36
CA VAL A 111 -6.18 -5.01 -23.48
C VAL A 111 -7.03 -6.20 -23.12
N CYS A 112 -8.15 -5.95 -22.44
CA CYS A 112 -9.17 -6.93 -22.15
C CYS A 112 -10.45 -6.52 -22.87
N LEU A 113 -10.82 -7.25 -23.93
CA LEU A 113 -12.00 -6.95 -24.72
C LEU A 113 -13.08 -7.99 -24.46
N LYS A 114 -14.32 -7.52 -24.25
CA LYS A 114 -15.48 -8.40 -24.20
C LYS A 114 -15.84 -8.83 -25.62
N LYS A 115 -15.66 -10.12 -25.92
CA LYS A 115 -16.14 -10.73 -27.17
C LYS A 115 -17.25 -11.71 -26.80
N GLU A 116 -18.48 -11.37 -27.20
CA GLU A 116 -19.69 -12.09 -26.77
C GLU A 116 -19.81 -12.12 -25.24
N ASN A 117 -19.83 -13.32 -24.63
CA ASN A 117 -19.89 -13.54 -23.18
C ASN A 117 -18.53 -13.92 -22.57
N LYS A 118 -17.42 -13.75 -23.32
CA LYS A 118 -16.08 -14.05 -22.83
C LYS A 118 -15.21 -12.80 -22.87
N LEU A 119 -14.44 -12.59 -21.81
CA LEU A 119 -13.35 -11.63 -21.81
C LEU A 119 -12.15 -12.28 -22.48
N LYS A 120 -11.54 -11.57 -23.44
CA LYS A 120 -10.33 -12.01 -24.12
C LYS A 120 -9.24 -10.97 -23.88
N ASP A 121 -8.15 -11.41 -23.28
CA ASP A 121 -6.95 -10.61 -23.16
C ASP A 121 -6.15 -10.65 -24.47
N THR A 122 -5.55 -9.53 -24.83
CA THR A 122 -4.70 -9.41 -26.03
C THR A 122 -3.58 -8.43 -25.76
N ALA A 123 -2.39 -8.73 -26.29
CA ALA A 123 -1.24 -7.85 -26.20
C ALA A 123 -1.01 -7.17 -27.56
N ILE A 124 -1.05 -5.83 -27.59
CA ILE A 124 -0.78 -5.04 -28.80
C ILE A 124 0.62 -4.46 -28.67
N ASN A 125 1.47 -4.72 -29.67
CA ASN A 125 2.88 -4.32 -29.66
C ASN A 125 3.08 -3.11 -30.58
N PHE A 126 3.51 -2.01 -29.99
CA PHE A 126 3.89 -0.77 -30.64
C PHE A 126 5.41 -0.71 -30.68
N ASN A 127 6.02 -1.17 -31.78
CA ASN A 127 7.47 -1.24 -31.87
C ASN A 127 8.07 0.11 -32.33
N ASN A 128 9.06 0.60 -31.58
CA ASN A 128 9.86 1.77 -31.93
C ASN A 128 11.20 1.64 -31.19
N LEU A 129 12.31 1.91 -31.88
CA LEU A 129 13.67 1.72 -31.34
C LEU A 129 14.18 2.96 -30.60
N SER A 130 13.49 4.11 -30.70
CA SER A 130 13.83 5.30 -29.94
C SER A 130 13.47 5.11 -28.47
N GLU A 131 14.48 5.09 -27.60
CA GLU A 131 14.28 4.95 -26.15
C GLU A 131 13.48 6.12 -25.59
N ASP A 132 13.85 7.36 -25.92
CA ASP A 132 13.16 8.56 -25.44
C ASP A 132 11.68 8.58 -25.87
N HIS A 133 11.40 8.21 -27.12
CA HIS A 133 10.03 8.15 -27.63
C HIS A 133 9.20 7.13 -26.85
N CYS A 134 9.72 5.91 -26.67
CA CYS A 134 9.03 4.87 -25.93
C CYS A 134 8.88 5.21 -24.45
N HIS A 135 9.85 5.86 -23.83
CA HIS A 135 9.77 6.28 -22.43
C HIS A 135 8.72 7.39 -22.23
N SER A 136 8.65 8.36 -23.14
CA SER A 136 7.62 9.42 -23.11
C SER A 136 6.20 8.83 -23.22
N TRP A 137 5.97 7.96 -24.20
CA TRP A 137 4.68 7.29 -24.38
C TRP A 137 4.32 6.37 -23.22
N PHE A 138 5.29 5.62 -22.70
CA PHE A 138 5.08 4.75 -21.53
C PHE A 138 4.67 5.55 -20.30
N ARG A 139 5.31 6.69 -20.03
CA ARG A 139 4.97 7.55 -18.89
C ARG A 139 3.54 8.09 -19.02
N CYS A 140 3.20 8.67 -20.18
CA CYS A 140 1.86 9.21 -20.41
C CYS A 140 0.76 8.15 -20.29
N LEU A 141 0.97 6.95 -20.85
CA LEU A 141 0.03 5.84 -20.69
C LEU A 141 -0.10 5.38 -19.22
N LYS A 142 0.98 5.37 -18.44
CA LYS A 142 0.92 5.01 -17.02
C LYS A 142 0.17 6.04 -16.19
N GLU A 143 0.35 7.32 -16.47
CA GLU A 143 -0.38 8.42 -15.83
C GLU A 143 -1.89 8.27 -16.09
N ILE A 144 -2.30 8.04 -17.34
CA ILE A 144 -3.72 7.81 -17.69
C ILE A 144 -4.27 6.55 -16.99
N LEU A 145 -3.46 5.51 -16.85
CA LEU A 145 -3.83 4.26 -16.17
C LEU A 145 -3.71 4.34 -14.63
N ASN A 146 -3.43 5.51 -14.06
CA ASN A 146 -3.23 5.71 -12.61
C ASN A 146 -2.21 4.73 -12.00
N VAL A 147 -1.18 4.35 -12.75
CA VAL A 147 -0.12 3.46 -12.24
C VAL A 147 0.81 4.28 -11.35
N THR A 148 0.80 3.98 -10.06
CA THR A 148 1.66 4.65 -9.08
C THR A 148 3.14 4.37 -9.36
N GLU A 149 3.99 5.35 -9.08
CA GLU A 149 5.40 5.35 -9.52
C GLU A 149 6.40 5.51 -8.37
N TYR A 150 6.00 6.21 -7.32
CA TYR A 150 6.80 6.51 -6.14
C TYR A 150 5.92 6.52 -4.89
N GLU A 151 6.57 6.49 -3.72
CA GLU A 151 5.91 6.56 -2.42
C GLU A 151 5.13 7.86 -2.25
N GLY A 152 3.84 7.79 -1.89
CA GLY A 152 2.98 8.97 -1.78
C GLY A 152 2.25 9.35 -3.08
N HIS A 153 2.53 8.69 -4.21
CA HIS A 153 1.84 8.99 -5.47
C HIS A 153 0.35 8.61 -5.42
N ALA A 154 -0.02 7.50 -4.77
CA ALA A 154 -1.43 7.11 -4.63
C ALA A 154 -2.21 8.16 -3.83
N LEU A 155 -1.58 8.71 -2.79
CA LEU A 155 -2.15 9.79 -2.00
C LEU A 155 -2.39 11.06 -2.84
N SER A 156 -1.43 11.47 -3.66
CA SER A 156 -1.59 12.63 -4.55
C SER A 156 -2.75 12.43 -5.53
N VAL A 157 -2.82 11.26 -6.17
CA VAL A 157 -3.92 10.91 -7.09
C VAL A 157 -5.28 10.99 -6.38
N LEU A 158 -5.40 10.42 -5.17
CA LEU A 158 -6.64 10.47 -4.40
C LEU A 158 -7.04 11.88 -3.94
N LYS A 159 -6.09 12.81 -3.79
CA LYS A 159 -6.36 14.21 -3.44
C LYS A 159 -6.86 15.03 -4.63
N GLU A 160 -6.39 14.73 -5.83
CA GLU A 160 -6.77 15.45 -7.05
C GLU A 160 -8.01 14.84 -7.72
N CYS A 161 -8.26 13.56 -7.49
CA CYS A 161 -9.37 12.83 -8.09
C CYS A 161 -10.75 13.26 -7.55
N GLU A 162 -11.73 13.33 -8.45
CA GLU A 162 -13.15 13.51 -8.14
C GLU A 162 -13.77 12.18 -7.68
N LEU A 163 -13.58 11.82 -6.41
CA LEU A 163 -13.99 10.51 -5.88
C LEU A 163 -15.49 10.20 -6.04
N HIS A 164 -16.35 11.21 -6.12
CA HIS A 164 -17.80 11.05 -6.26
C HIS A 164 -18.23 10.42 -7.60
N THR A 165 -17.35 10.34 -8.60
CA THR A 165 -17.63 9.70 -9.89
C THR A 165 -17.36 8.20 -9.90
N PHE A 166 -16.88 7.62 -8.78
CA PHE A 166 -16.51 6.21 -8.67
C PHE A 166 -17.35 5.50 -7.60
N ASP A 167 -17.60 4.21 -7.79
CA ASP A 167 -18.28 3.36 -6.79
C ASP A 167 -17.31 2.71 -5.79
N GLY A 168 -16.01 2.75 -6.07
CA GLY A 168 -14.96 2.11 -5.26
C GLY A 168 -13.56 2.28 -5.84
N VAL A 169 -12.55 2.01 -5.02
CA VAL A 169 -11.13 2.01 -5.38
C VAL A 169 -10.60 0.58 -5.26
N VAL A 170 -9.83 0.11 -6.25
CA VAL A 170 -9.18 -1.21 -6.19
C VAL A 170 -7.67 -1.03 -6.20
N CYS A 171 -7.00 -1.47 -5.14
CA CYS A 171 -5.55 -1.51 -5.05
C CYS A 171 -5.02 -2.86 -5.55
N VAL A 172 -4.23 -2.86 -6.62
CA VAL A 172 -3.44 -4.02 -7.05
C VAL A 172 -2.01 -3.81 -6.56
N GLY A 173 -1.66 -4.37 -5.40
CA GLY A 173 -0.41 -4.01 -4.74
C GLY A 173 -0.07 -4.84 -3.51
N GLY A 174 0.96 -4.40 -2.79
CA GLY A 174 1.33 -4.94 -1.48
C GLY A 174 0.71 -4.15 -0.32
N ASP A 175 1.17 -4.44 0.88
CA ASP A 175 0.69 -3.79 2.10
C ASP A 175 0.92 -2.27 2.10
N GLY A 176 2.09 -1.81 1.66
CA GLY A 176 2.42 -0.37 1.60
C GLY A 176 1.47 0.42 0.69
N SER A 177 1.24 -0.03 -0.55
CA SER A 177 0.29 0.61 -1.48
C SER A 177 -1.13 0.61 -0.93
N THR A 178 -1.52 -0.50 -0.29
CA THR A 178 -2.86 -0.62 0.32
C THR A 178 -3.03 0.35 1.48
N SER A 179 -2.04 0.43 2.38
CA SER A 179 -2.05 1.37 3.51
C SER A 179 -2.04 2.82 3.02
N GLU A 180 -1.30 3.12 1.96
CA GLU A 180 -1.25 4.47 1.36
C GLU A 180 -2.62 4.90 0.84
N ILE A 181 -3.31 4.03 0.12
CA ILE A 181 -4.66 4.30 -0.40
C ILE A 181 -5.67 4.41 0.75
N ALA A 182 -5.61 3.53 1.75
CA ALA A 182 -6.50 3.59 2.92
C ALA A 182 -6.31 4.91 3.70
N HIS A 183 -5.06 5.30 3.96
CA HIS A 183 -4.73 6.58 4.58
C HIS A 183 -5.24 7.76 3.73
N GLY A 184 -5.03 7.73 2.42
CA GLY A 184 -5.45 8.80 1.52
C GLY A 184 -6.96 8.98 1.43
N LEU A 185 -7.73 7.88 1.38
CA LEU A 185 -9.19 7.94 1.38
C LEU A 185 -9.75 8.54 2.66
N LEU A 186 -9.19 8.16 3.82
CA LEU A 186 -9.63 8.69 5.12
C LEU A 186 -9.20 10.14 5.31
N LEU A 187 -7.98 10.50 4.92
CA LEU A 187 -7.52 11.88 4.98
C LEU A 187 -8.37 12.77 4.07
N ARG A 188 -8.67 12.32 2.85
CA ARG A 188 -9.54 13.04 1.92
C ARG A 188 -10.94 13.25 2.51
N ALA A 189 -11.49 12.22 3.17
CA ALA A 189 -12.77 12.35 3.86
C ALA A 189 -12.77 13.43 4.96
N GLN A 190 -11.66 13.58 5.69
CA GLN A 190 -11.55 14.63 6.70
C GLN A 190 -11.53 16.02 6.06
N ILE A 191 -10.74 16.17 4.99
CA ILE A 191 -10.60 17.42 4.25
C ILE A 191 -11.94 17.84 3.66
N ASP A 192 -12.64 16.92 2.99
CA ASP A 192 -13.93 17.19 2.37
C ASP A 192 -15.02 17.56 3.41
N ALA A 193 -14.89 17.06 4.64
CA ALA A 193 -15.76 17.39 5.76
C ALA A 193 -15.34 18.66 6.54
N GLY A 194 -14.28 19.36 6.11
CA GLY A 194 -13.79 20.57 6.78
C GLY A 194 -13.25 20.33 8.19
N ARG A 195 -12.74 19.13 8.48
CA ARG A 195 -12.14 18.78 9.77
C ARG A 195 -10.68 19.23 9.84
N ASP A 196 -10.22 19.53 11.05
CA ASP A 196 -8.80 19.70 11.34
C ASP A 196 -8.06 18.37 11.04
N THR A 197 -7.02 18.44 10.20
CA THR A 197 -6.21 17.29 9.81
C THR A 197 -5.03 17.05 10.76
N ASP A 198 -4.69 18.03 11.61
CA ASP A 198 -3.58 17.92 12.55
C ASP A 198 -4.02 17.22 13.84
N TYR A 199 -5.27 17.40 14.28
CA TYR A 199 -5.79 16.68 15.44
C TYR A 199 -7.24 16.23 15.25
N ILE A 200 -7.41 14.93 15.03
CA ILE A 200 -8.70 14.33 14.72
C ILE A 200 -9.29 13.69 15.98
N LEU A 201 -10.32 14.31 16.53
CA LEU A 201 -11.07 13.77 17.67
C LEU A 201 -12.19 12.81 17.29
N SER A 202 -12.81 13.04 16.13
CA SER A 202 -13.92 12.23 15.62
C SER A 202 -13.79 12.15 14.10
N PRO A 203 -13.16 11.09 13.58
CA PRO A 203 -12.91 10.95 12.15
C PRO A 203 -14.20 10.75 11.37
N VAL A 204 -14.22 11.33 10.17
CA VAL A 204 -15.21 11.09 9.13
C VAL A 204 -14.84 9.84 8.34
N ARG A 205 -15.83 9.16 7.78
CA ARG A 205 -15.63 7.89 7.08
C ARG A 205 -15.12 8.12 5.67
N ALA A 206 -14.33 7.18 5.17
CA ALA A 206 -13.95 7.16 3.77
C ALA A 206 -15.21 7.14 2.86
N PRO A 207 -15.23 7.92 1.77
CA PRO A 207 -16.40 8.04 0.89
C PRO A 207 -16.60 6.78 0.02
N LEU A 208 -15.52 6.07 -0.28
CA LEU A 208 -15.50 4.93 -1.20
C LEU A 208 -14.95 3.67 -0.53
N PRO A 209 -15.47 2.49 -0.91
CA PRO A 209 -14.88 1.24 -0.48
C PRO A 209 -13.54 0.95 -1.18
N LEU A 210 -12.67 0.21 -0.49
CA LEU A 210 -11.37 -0.24 -0.99
C LEU A 210 -11.35 -1.76 -1.21
N GLY A 211 -11.12 -2.19 -2.45
CA GLY A 211 -10.79 -3.58 -2.80
C GLY A 211 -9.28 -3.79 -2.89
N ILE A 212 -8.79 -4.97 -2.52
CA ILE A 212 -7.34 -5.27 -2.48
C ILE A 212 -7.07 -6.53 -3.30
N ILE A 213 -6.26 -6.42 -4.35
CA ILE A 213 -5.74 -7.57 -5.10
C ILE A 213 -4.27 -7.75 -4.71
N PRO A 214 -3.92 -8.85 -4.00
CA PRO A 214 -2.57 -9.05 -3.52
C PRO A 214 -1.57 -9.21 -4.68
N ALA A 215 -0.59 -8.30 -4.74
CA ALA A 215 0.52 -8.34 -5.69
C ALA A 215 1.90 -8.10 -5.03
N GLY A 216 1.94 -7.93 -3.71
CA GLY A 216 3.17 -7.78 -2.92
C GLY A 216 3.77 -9.11 -2.44
N SER A 217 4.87 -9.01 -1.70
CA SER A 217 5.62 -10.17 -1.19
C SER A 217 5.13 -10.72 0.16
N THR A 218 4.33 -9.95 0.90
CA THR A 218 3.82 -10.34 2.23
C THR A 218 2.30 -10.36 2.24
N ASN A 219 1.65 -9.27 1.84
CA ASN A 219 0.20 -9.14 1.69
C ASN A 219 -0.56 -9.46 2.98
N VAL A 220 -0.07 -8.94 4.11
CA VAL A 220 -0.70 -9.10 5.44
C VAL A 220 -2.15 -8.65 5.42
N LEU A 221 -2.44 -7.49 4.83
CA LEU A 221 -3.80 -6.95 4.75
C LEU A 221 -4.69 -7.88 3.93
N ALA A 222 -4.28 -8.19 2.70
CA ALA A 222 -5.06 -9.09 1.85
C ALA A 222 -5.23 -10.49 2.46
N HIS A 223 -4.23 -11.04 3.14
CA HIS A 223 -4.32 -12.35 3.76
C HIS A 223 -5.20 -12.34 5.02
N THR A 224 -5.13 -11.28 5.82
CA THR A 224 -6.00 -11.10 6.99
C THR A 224 -7.46 -10.96 6.60
N LEU A 225 -7.68 -10.19 5.54
CA LEU A 225 -9.00 -9.87 5.04
C LEU A 225 -9.58 -11.07 4.27
N HIS A 226 -8.80 -11.68 3.37
CA HIS A 226 -9.30 -12.77 2.54
C HIS A 226 -9.13 -14.18 3.14
N GLY A 227 -8.41 -14.33 4.25
CA GLY A 227 -7.99 -15.64 4.77
C GLY A 227 -7.00 -16.39 3.88
N ILE A 228 -6.74 -15.93 2.66
CA ILE A 228 -5.79 -16.49 1.71
C ILE A 228 -5.09 -15.40 0.88
N ASN A 229 -3.82 -15.60 0.56
CA ASN A 229 -3.07 -14.73 -0.33
C ASN A 229 -3.22 -15.18 -1.79
N HIS A 230 -4.40 -14.97 -2.39
CA HIS A 230 -4.71 -15.43 -3.75
C HIS A 230 -5.44 -14.35 -4.56
N ALA A 231 -4.80 -13.89 -5.64
CA ALA A 231 -5.29 -12.77 -6.44
C ALA A 231 -6.66 -13.04 -7.08
N VAL A 232 -6.87 -14.23 -7.65
CA VAL A 232 -8.16 -14.57 -8.30
C VAL A 232 -9.29 -14.60 -7.27
N THR A 233 -9.04 -15.15 -6.07
CA THR A 233 -10.04 -15.17 -5.00
C THR A 233 -10.40 -13.75 -4.60
N ALA A 234 -9.41 -12.89 -4.35
CA ALA A 234 -9.64 -11.48 -4.04
C ALA A 234 -10.46 -10.75 -5.13
N THR A 235 -10.13 -10.97 -6.41
CA THR A 235 -10.89 -10.42 -7.53
C THR A 235 -12.34 -10.89 -7.55
N LEU A 236 -12.60 -12.17 -7.26
CA LEU A 236 -13.97 -12.68 -7.19
C LEU A 236 -14.77 -12.01 -6.06
N HIS A 237 -14.17 -11.77 -4.89
CA HIS A 237 -14.83 -11.01 -3.80
C HIS A 237 -15.22 -9.60 -4.23
N ILE A 238 -14.34 -8.92 -4.98
CA ILE A 238 -14.60 -7.59 -5.51
C ILE A 238 -15.76 -7.64 -6.52
N ILE A 239 -15.73 -8.57 -7.48
CA ILE A 239 -16.77 -8.71 -8.52
C ILE A 239 -18.14 -9.04 -7.90
N MET A 240 -18.17 -9.90 -6.87
CA MET A 240 -19.41 -10.24 -6.17
C MET A 240 -19.95 -9.11 -5.28
N GLY A 241 -19.25 -7.96 -5.20
CA GLY A 241 -19.71 -6.79 -4.45
C GLY A 241 -19.75 -7.01 -2.94
N HIS A 242 -18.91 -7.90 -2.43
CA HIS A 242 -18.94 -8.28 -1.04
C HIS A 242 -18.37 -7.20 -0.10
N ILE A 243 -19.11 -6.78 0.93
CA ILE A 243 -18.77 -5.69 1.87
C ILE A 243 -18.64 -6.06 3.37
N GLN A 244 -17.51 -5.81 4.05
CA GLN A 244 -17.34 -6.02 5.50
C GLN A 244 -16.44 -4.93 6.09
N PRO A 245 -16.86 -4.35 7.22
CA PRO A 245 -16.12 -3.31 7.91
C PRO A 245 -14.75 -3.79 8.43
N VAL A 246 -13.79 -2.86 8.45
CA VAL A 246 -12.43 -3.07 8.96
C VAL A 246 -12.03 -1.87 9.83
N ASP A 247 -11.76 -2.08 11.11
CA ASP A 247 -11.32 -1.05 12.04
C ASP A 247 -9.91 -0.57 11.64
N ILE A 248 -9.69 0.72 11.77
CA ILE A 248 -8.41 1.38 11.49
C ILE A 248 -8.10 2.35 12.61
N CYS A 249 -6.84 2.40 13.02
CA CYS A 249 -6.39 3.27 14.09
C CYS A 249 -5.97 4.63 13.56
N THR A 250 -6.22 5.65 14.37
CA THR A 250 -5.62 6.96 14.23
C THR A 250 -4.32 6.98 15.03
N PHE A 251 -3.19 7.20 14.36
CA PHE A 251 -1.88 7.40 14.97
C PHE A 251 -1.54 8.88 14.95
N SER A 252 -1.34 9.47 16.13
CA SER A 252 -1.05 10.89 16.28
C SER A 252 0.12 11.10 17.24
N SER A 253 0.88 12.17 17.01
CA SER A 253 1.68 12.78 18.08
C SER A 253 0.81 13.83 18.79
N PRO A 254 1.28 14.41 19.92
CA PRO A 254 0.52 15.46 20.62
C PRO A 254 0.16 16.68 19.77
N SER A 255 0.86 16.90 18.65
CA SER A 255 0.72 18.09 17.81
C SER A 255 0.28 17.82 16.37
N LYS A 256 0.24 16.56 15.91
CA LYS A 256 -0.13 16.25 14.53
C LYS A 256 -0.62 14.81 14.35
N LEU A 257 -1.46 14.60 13.35
CA LEU A 257 -1.74 13.29 12.79
C LEU A 257 -0.46 12.74 12.15
N LEU A 258 -0.12 11.50 12.47
CA LEU A 258 0.95 10.78 11.79
C LEU A 258 0.37 9.99 10.63
N ARG A 259 -0.64 9.15 10.90
CA ARG A 259 -1.27 8.30 9.89
C ARG A 259 -2.59 7.70 10.37
N PHE A 260 -3.39 7.24 9.42
CA PHE A 260 -4.36 6.17 9.66
C PHE A 260 -3.71 4.84 9.29
N GLY A 261 -3.84 3.80 10.13
CA GLY A 261 -3.23 2.51 9.84
C GLY A 261 -3.81 1.36 10.65
N PHE A 262 -3.43 0.14 10.31
CA PHE A 262 -4.00 -1.09 10.89
C PHE A 262 -3.14 -1.68 12.01
N SER A 263 -1.85 -1.36 12.01
CA SER A 263 -0.88 -1.93 12.91
C SER A 263 0.26 -0.96 13.21
N ALA A 264 0.77 -1.03 14.44
CA ALA A 264 2.01 -0.38 14.82
C ALA A 264 2.88 -1.26 15.70
N MET A 265 4.18 -1.13 15.55
CA MET A 265 5.18 -1.78 16.39
C MET A 265 6.23 -0.78 16.85
N PHE A 266 6.63 -0.93 18.11
CA PHE A 266 7.73 -0.22 18.76
C PHE A 266 8.72 -1.23 19.36
N GLY A 267 10.02 -0.92 19.34
CA GLY A 267 11.08 -1.83 19.78
C GLY A 267 11.54 -2.79 18.68
N PHE A 268 11.63 -4.08 18.97
CA PHE A 268 12.20 -5.10 18.09
C PHE A 268 11.62 -5.05 16.67
N GLY A 269 10.28 -5.02 16.52
CA GLY A 269 9.62 -4.98 15.21
C GLY A 269 9.98 -3.75 14.37
N ALA A 270 10.04 -2.56 14.99
CA ALA A 270 10.44 -1.32 14.31
C ALA A 270 11.92 -1.34 13.93
N ARG A 271 12.80 -1.74 14.86
CA ARG A 271 14.25 -1.84 14.63
C ARG A 271 14.60 -2.85 13.53
N THR A 272 13.90 -3.98 13.48
CA THR A 272 14.07 -4.98 12.43
C THR A 272 13.65 -4.42 11.07
N LEU A 273 12.53 -3.71 10.98
CA LEU A 273 12.13 -3.07 9.73
C LEU A 273 13.14 -2.00 9.30
N ALA A 274 13.55 -1.11 10.21
CA ALA A 274 14.55 -0.07 9.93
C ALA A 274 15.86 -0.65 9.38
N LEU A 275 16.30 -1.78 9.95
CA LEU A 275 17.49 -2.46 9.45
C LEU A 275 17.25 -3.08 8.07
N ALA A 276 16.09 -3.70 7.82
CA ALA A 276 15.74 -4.25 6.52
C ALA A 276 15.70 -3.16 5.43
N GLU A 277 15.12 -1.99 5.72
CA GLU A 277 15.00 -0.87 4.78
C GLU A 277 16.36 -0.28 4.39
N LYS A 278 17.31 -0.18 5.34
CA LYS A 278 18.70 0.18 5.05
C LYS A 278 19.43 -0.80 4.13
N HIS A 279 18.93 -2.02 4.00
CA HIS A 279 19.56 -3.11 3.23
C HIS A 279 18.72 -3.54 2.01
N ARG A 280 18.02 -2.58 1.36
CA ARG A 280 17.24 -2.81 0.12
C ARG A 280 18.05 -3.40 -1.05
N TRP A 281 19.38 -3.37 -1.01
CA TRP A 281 20.23 -4.04 -2.00
C TRP A 281 20.12 -5.57 -1.95
N MET A 282 19.70 -6.16 -0.82
CA MET A 282 19.48 -7.60 -0.67
C MET A 282 18.11 -8.04 -1.23
N PRO A 283 18.00 -9.26 -1.77
CA PRO A 283 16.70 -9.85 -2.12
C PRO A 283 15.75 -9.91 -0.91
N SER A 284 14.44 -9.72 -1.14
CA SER A 284 13.44 -9.54 -0.07
C SER A 284 13.48 -10.61 1.05
N ASN A 285 13.64 -11.89 0.71
CA ASN A 285 13.69 -12.96 1.73
C ASN A 285 14.96 -12.88 2.57
N GLN A 286 16.12 -12.81 1.91
CA GLN A 286 17.42 -12.71 2.57
C GLN A 286 17.53 -11.46 3.43
N ARG A 287 16.97 -10.34 2.96
CA ARG A 287 16.91 -9.06 3.68
C ARG A 287 16.16 -9.17 5.00
N ARG A 288 15.00 -9.86 5.00
CA ARG A 288 14.19 -10.09 6.21
C ARG A 288 14.95 -10.98 7.20
N ASP A 289 15.51 -12.09 6.74
CA ASP A 289 16.26 -13.02 7.60
C ASP A 289 17.49 -12.33 8.22
N PHE A 290 18.26 -11.61 7.40
CA PHE A 290 19.40 -10.81 7.86
C PHE A 290 18.99 -9.81 8.94
N ALA A 291 17.91 -9.04 8.70
CA ALA A 291 17.46 -8.04 9.64
C ALA A 291 17.04 -8.66 10.98
N VAL A 292 16.24 -9.73 10.95
CA VAL A 292 15.81 -10.45 12.17
C VAL A 292 17.01 -10.97 12.95
N ILE A 293 17.96 -11.65 12.28
CA ILE A 293 19.15 -12.23 12.94
C ILE A 293 20.00 -11.13 13.58
N LYS A 294 20.24 -10.04 12.85
CA LYS A 294 21.09 -8.95 13.33
C LYS A 294 20.43 -8.18 14.48
N THR A 295 19.12 -7.92 14.42
CA THR A 295 18.38 -7.30 15.54
C THR A 295 18.32 -8.23 16.76
N LEU A 296 18.24 -9.55 16.57
CA LEU A 296 18.33 -10.52 17.67
C LEU A 296 19.73 -10.55 18.31
N ALA A 297 20.80 -10.46 17.51
CA ALA A 297 22.16 -10.38 18.01
C ALA A 297 22.36 -9.14 18.89
N SER A 298 21.77 -7.99 18.51
CA SER A 298 21.74 -6.74 19.29
C SER A 298 20.40 -6.49 19.99
N LEU A 299 19.81 -7.54 20.56
CA LEU A 299 18.56 -7.44 21.31
C LEU A 299 18.74 -6.49 22.49
N LYS A 300 17.91 -5.44 22.53
CA LYS A 300 17.95 -4.39 23.53
C LYS A 300 16.51 -3.98 23.84
N PRO A 301 16.12 -3.88 25.13
CA PRO A 301 14.83 -3.33 25.51
C PRO A 301 14.87 -1.80 25.47
N GLU A 302 13.71 -1.22 25.22
CA GLU A 302 13.46 0.21 25.32
C GLU A 302 12.66 0.51 26.59
N GLU A 303 13.02 1.59 27.29
CA GLU A 303 12.26 2.06 28.44
C GLU A 303 11.09 2.93 27.96
N CYS A 304 9.86 2.54 28.28
CA CYS A 304 8.69 3.33 27.97
C CYS A 304 7.62 3.27 29.05
N GLU A 305 6.75 4.26 29.03
CA GLU A 305 5.50 4.31 29.77
C GLU A 305 4.35 4.11 28.79
N LEU A 306 3.47 3.17 29.11
CA LEU A 306 2.30 2.80 28.30
C LEU A 306 1.06 3.07 29.14
N SER A 307 0.21 3.98 28.67
CA SER A 307 -1.11 4.20 29.25
C SER A 307 -2.17 3.73 28.26
N PHE A 308 -3.15 2.93 28.68
CA PHE A 308 -4.18 2.42 27.79
C PHE A 308 -5.55 2.33 28.44
N LEU A 309 -6.58 2.34 27.60
CA LEU A 309 -7.97 2.17 28.00
C LEU A 309 -8.45 0.76 27.59
N PRO A 310 -8.66 -0.16 28.55
CA PRO A 310 -9.14 -1.51 28.24
C PRO A 310 -10.56 -1.51 27.69
N LEU A 311 -10.85 -2.45 26.80
CA LEU A 311 -12.20 -2.74 26.34
C LEU A 311 -13.00 -3.33 27.52
N LYS A 312 -14.12 -2.70 27.90
CA LYS A 312 -15.00 -3.24 28.94
C LYS A 312 -15.75 -4.46 28.40
N ASN A 313 -15.54 -5.62 29.00
CA ASN A 313 -16.35 -6.80 28.73
C ASN A 313 -17.79 -6.55 29.22
N SER A 314 -18.75 -6.41 28.30
CA SER A 314 -20.19 -6.23 28.61
C SER A 314 -20.87 -7.51 29.17
N LEU A 315 -20.10 -8.41 29.81
CA LEU A 315 -20.59 -9.72 30.28
C LEU A 315 -20.76 -9.84 31.80
N GLN A 316 -20.87 -8.72 32.53
CA GLN A 316 -21.38 -8.74 33.90
C GLN A 316 -22.49 -7.68 34.03
N GLY A 317 -23.62 -8.15 34.57
CA GLY A 317 -24.95 -7.57 34.39
C GLY A 317 -25.11 -6.14 34.88
N SER A 318 -26.02 -5.45 34.17
CA SER A 318 -26.93 -4.41 34.67
C SER A 318 -26.59 -3.80 36.04
N GLN A 319 -25.79 -2.75 36.05
CA GLN A 319 -26.10 -1.53 36.81
C GLN A 319 -25.56 -0.32 36.06
N GLU A 320 -26.49 0.57 35.69
CA GLU A 320 -26.21 1.94 35.26
C GLU A 320 -25.55 2.69 36.41
N ASN A 321 -24.22 2.63 36.47
CA ASN A 321 -23.43 3.63 37.18
C ASN A 321 -22.58 4.31 36.13
N VAL A 322 -22.61 5.64 36.09
CA VAL A 322 -21.79 6.50 35.22
C VAL A 322 -20.32 6.14 35.45
N THR A 323 -19.79 5.20 34.66
CA THR A 323 -18.49 4.60 34.92
C THR A 323 -17.39 5.58 34.53
N LYS A 324 -16.60 6.06 35.51
CA LYS A 324 -15.33 6.76 35.26
C LYS A 324 -14.48 5.97 34.26
N VAL A 325 -13.96 6.66 33.24
CA VAL A 325 -12.97 6.11 32.30
C VAL A 325 -11.68 5.85 33.07
N GLN A 326 -11.31 4.58 33.28
CA GLN A 326 -10.12 4.22 34.05
C GLN A 326 -8.99 3.79 33.12
N TRP A 327 -8.01 4.69 32.99
CA TRP A 327 -6.75 4.40 32.33
C TRP A 327 -5.89 3.46 33.16
N HIS A 328 -5.21 2.53 32.49
CA HIS A 328 -4.22 1.65 33.08
C HIS A 328 -2.85 2.07 32.58
N THR A 329 -1.88 2.21 33.48
CA THR A 329 -0.52 2.61 33.14
C THR A 329 0.46 1.53 33.56
N ILE A 330 1.31 1.11 32.63
CA ILE A 330 2.44 0.21 32.89
C ILE A 330 3.73 0.89 32.43
N GLN A 331 4.75 0.79 33.28
CA GLN A 331 6.09 1.29 32.99
C GLN A 331 7.08 0.13 33.02
N GLY A 332 8.12 0.21 32.19
CA GLY A 332 9.22 -0.72 32.25
C GLY A 332 10.07 -0.78 31.00
N HIS A 333 10.86 -1.84 30.94
CA HIS A 333 11.73 -2.15 29.81
C HIS A 333 11.05 -3.19 28.93
N PHE A 334 10.81 -2.83 27.67
CA PHE A 334 10.08 -3.66 26.71
C PHE A 334 10.95 -3.97 25.50
N LEU A 335 10.97 -5.24 25.11
CA LEU A 335 11.63 -5.67 23.87
C LEU A 335 10.77 -5.32 22.65
N ASN A 336 9.45 -5.40 22.79
CA ASN A 336 8.54 -5.14 21.70
C ASN A 336 7.16 -4.73 22.24
N VAL A 337 6.57 -3.71 21.65
CA VAL A 337 5.17 -3.32 21.86
C VAL A 337 4.49 -3.37 20.50
N SER A 338 3.32 -4.01 20.43
CA SER A 338 2.56 -4.15 19.20
C SER A 338 1.12 -3.73 19.43
N ILE A 339 0.62 -2.86 18.57
CA ILE A 339 -0.77 -2.42 18.53
C ILE A 339 -1.35 -2.90 17.22
N MET A 340 -2.42 -3.69 17.28
CA MET A 340 -2.97 -4.38 16.11
C MET A 340 -4.48 -4.21 16.08
N ALA A 341 -5.02 -3.47 15.11
CA ALA A 341 -6.46 -3.36 14.83
C ALA A 341 -6.98 -4.58 14.05
N ILE A 342 -6.08 -5.36 13.46
CA ILE A 342 -6.41 -6.54 12.66
C ILE A 342 -5.55 -7.74 13.07
N PRO A 343 -6.00 -8.99 12.81
CA PRO A 343 -5.23 -10.19 13.11
C PRO A 343 -3.81 -10.25 12.55
N SER A 344 -3.54 -9.60 11.42
CA SER A 344 -2.22 -9.52 10.78
C SER A 344 -1.64 -10.89 10.40
N LEU A 345 -2.38 -11.65 9.59
CA LEU A 345 -1.98 -12.97 9.07
C LEU A 345 -0.84 -12.85 8.05
N CYS A 346 0.19 -13.67 8.19
CA CYS A 346 1.29 -13.75 7.22
C CYS A 346 1.93 -15.14 7.23
N SER A 347 2.85 -15.41 6.30
CA SER A 347 3.53 -16.71 6.23
C SER A 347 4.32 -17.06 7.50
N MET A 348 4.76 -16.05 8.27
CA MET A 348 5.49 -16.22 9.53
C MET A 348 4.57 -16.41 10.75
N ALA A 349 3.32 -15.97 10.63
CA ALA A 349 2.29 -16.06 11.65
C ALA A 349 0.96 -16.46 10.98
N PRO A 350 0.76 -17.74 10.63
CA PRO A 350 -0.42 -18.19 9.87
C PRO A 350 -1.75 -17.95 10.59
N ARG A 351 -1.72 -17.86 11.94
CA ARG A 351 -2.88 -17.49 12.76
C ARG A 351 -2.98 -15.99 13.04
N GLY A 352 -2.05 -15.19 12.52
CA GLY A 352 -1.93 -13.77 12.81
C GLY A 352 -1.01 -13.45 13.99
N LEU A 353 -0.47 -12.22 13.99
CA LEU A 353 0.24 -11.67 15.14
C LEU A 353 -0.70 -11.40 16.31
N ALA A 354 -1.97 -11.08 16.02
CA ALA A 354 -3.00 -10.81 17.02
C ALA A 354 -4.30 -11.62 16.72
N PRO A 355 -4.28 -12.96 16.83
CA PRO A 355 -5.35 -13.87 16.38
C PRO A 355 -6.72 -13.61 16.99
N ASN A 356 -6.78 -12.97 18.16
CA ASN A 356 -8.01 -12.72 18.90
C ASN A 356 -8.66 -11.38 18.56
N THR A 357 -8.00 -10.56 17.73
CA THR A 357 -8.52 -9.27 17.27
C THR A 357 -9.63 -9.52 16.27
N ARG A 358 -10.71 -8.74 16.34
CA ARG A 358 -11.78 -8.77 15.34
C ARG A 358 -11.60 -7.60 14.40
N LEU A 359 -12.13 -7.74 13.19
CA LEU A 359 -11.96 -6.73 12.18
C LEU A 359 -12.86 -5.50 12.40
N ASN A 360 -13.87 -5.53 13.25
CA ASN A 360 -14.91 -4.49 13.25
C ASN A 360 -15.63 -4.30 14.60
N ASN A 361 -14.92 -4.45 15.70
CA ASN A 361 -15.52 -4.46 17.03
C ASN A 361 -15.16 -3.27 17.90
N GLY A 362 -14.52 -2.23 17.37
CA GLY A 362 -14.20 -1.07 18.18
C GLY A 362 -13.04 -1.35 19.15
N SER A 363 -12.10 -2.23 18.78
CA SER A 363 -11.00 -2.61 19.66
C SER A 363 -9.74 -3.02 18.91
N MET A 364 -8.60 -2.81 19.56
CA MET A 364 -7.29 -3.24 19.09
C MET A 364 -6.60 -4.11 20.16
N ALA A 365 -5.71 -4.99 19.72
CA ALA A 365 -4.85 -5.74 20.61
C ALA A 365 -3.57 -4.96 20.92
N LEU A 366 -3.30 -4.73 22.20
CA LEU A 366 -2.03 -4.28 22.73
C LEU A 366 -1.25 -5.50 23.25
N ILE A 367 -0.17 -5.86 22.57
CA ILE A 367 0.71 -6.97 22.92
C ILE A 367 2.04 -6.39 23.40
N VAL A 368 2.41 -6.68 24.63
CA VAL A 368 3.58 -6.12 25.30
C VAL A 368 4.54 -7.24 25.66
N VAL A 369 5.78 -7.15 25.19
CA VAL A 369 6.84 -8.11 25.49
C VAL A 369 7.88 -7.43 26.36
N ARG A 370 7.91 -7.78 27.65
CA ARG A 370 8.87 -7.27 28.63
C ARG A 370 10.28 -7.79 28.36
N ASN A 371 11.25 -7.14 29.00
CA ASN A 371 12.64 -7.57 28.97
C ASN A 371 12.79 -9.04 29.41
N THR A 372 13.51 -9.82 28.61
CA THR A 372 13.77 -11.24 28.83
C THR A 372 15.07 -11.65 28.14
N SER A 373 15.55 -12.87 28.37
CA SER A 373 16.74 -13.36 27.71
C SER A 373 16.53 -13.56 26.21
N ARG A 374 17.61 -13.47 25.42
CA ARG A 374 17.56 -13.68 23.97
C ARG A 374 16.98 -15.06 23.61
N SER A 375 17.31 -16.10 24.37
CA SER A 375 16.82 -17.46 24.12
C SER A 375 15.31 -17.57 24.35
N GLU A 376 14.79 -16.98 25.41
CA GLU A 376 13.34 -16.92 25.68
C GLU A 376 12.60 -16.09 24.63
N PHE A 377 13.17 -14.96 24.20
CA PHE A 377 12.58 -14.15 23.14
C PHE A 377 12.54 -14.89 21.79
N ILE A 378 13.59 -15.64 21.44
CA ILE A 378 13.59 -16.49 20.23
C ILE A 378 12.53 -17.60 20.34
N LYS A 379 12.34 -18.21 21.51
CA LYS A 379 11.26 -19.20 21.72
C LYS A 379 9.88 -18.57 21.53
N HIS A 380 9.69 -17.33 21.98
CA HIS A 380 8.48 -16.56 21.74
C HIS A 380 8.27 -16.30 20.23
N LEU A 381 9.27 -15.78 19.51
CA LEU A 381 9.14 -15.52 18.06
C LEU A 381 8.80 -16.79 17.27
N LYS A 382 9.46 -17.92 17.57
CA LYS A 382 9.16 -19.21 16.93
C LYS A 382 7.74 -19.71 17.21
N ARG A 383 7.08 -19.21 18.26
CA ARG A 383 5.73 -19.63 18.64
C ARG A 383 4.66 -19.12 17.68
N TYR A 384 4.89 -18.02 16.96
CA TYR A 384 3.96 -17.50 15.95
C TYR A 384 3.73 -18.47 14.77
N ALA A 385 4.75 -19.26 14.42
CA ALA A 385 4.66 -20.30 13.39
C ALA A 385 4.05 -21.63 13.90
N SER A 386 3.68 -21.70 15.19
CA SER A 386 3.16 -22.89 15.85
C SER A 386 1.65 -22.80 16.11
N VAL A 387 1.02 -23.95 16.38
CA VAL A 387 -0.36 -24.06 16.89
C VAL A 387 -0.49 -23.71 18.38
N LYS A 388 0.61 -23.71 19.13
CA LYS A 388 0.62 -23.38 20.56
C LYS A 388 0.37 -21.87 20.78
N ASN A 389 -0.28 -21.49 21.88
CA ASN A 389 -0.52 -20.07 22.21
C ASN A 389 0.81 -19.29 22.27
N GLN A 390 0.94 -18.22 21.47
CA GLN A 390 2.09 -17.31 21.41
C GLN A 390 2.25 -16.38 22.59
N PHE A 391 1.17 -16.20 23.35
CA PHE A 391 1.11 -15.30 24.50
C PHE A 391 1.35 -16.02 25.83
N ASN A 392 1.49 -17.35 25.82
CA ASN A 392 1.73 -18.14 27.04
C ASN A 392 3.22 -18.12 27.45
N PHE A 393 3.69 -16.93 27.83
CA PHE A 393 5.02 -16.66 28.39
C PHE A 393 4.87 -15.61 29.52
N PRO A 394 5.62 -15.72 30.62
CA PRO A 394 5.47 -14.82 31.77
C PRO A 394 5.89 -13.37 31.49
N PHE A 395 6.60 -13.13 30.39
CA PHE A 395 7.06 -11.81 29.95
C PHE A 395 6.20 -11.23 28.80
N VAL A 396 5.09 -11.89 28.44
CA VAL A 396 4.18 -11.43 27.38
C VAL A 396 2.81 -11.13 27.99
N GLU A 397 2.34 -9.90 27.81
CA GLU A 397 1.03 -9.44 28.26
C GLU A 397 0.20 -9.02 27.04
N THR A 398 -1.10 -9.30 27.06
CA THR A 398 -2.03 -8.94 25.98
C THR A 398 -3.29 -8.30 26.52
N TYR A 399 -3.65 -7.15 25.96
CA TYR A 399 -4.83 -6.38 26.34
C TYR A 399 -5.70 -6.10 25.11
N ALA A 400 -7.01 -6.24 25.24
CA ALA A 400 -7.95 -5.64 24.30
C ALA A 400 -8.22 -4.21 24.75
N VAL A 401 -7.95 -3.23 23.90
CA VAL A 401 -7.95 -1.79 24.26
C VAL A 401 -8.63 -0.94 23.20
N GLN A 402 -9.05 0.25 23.58
CA GLN A 402 -9.67 1.25 22.70
C GLN A 402 -8.75 2.46 22.44
N GLU A 403 -7.87 2.76 23.38
CA GLU A 403 -6.93 3.88 23.27
C GLU A 403 -5.61 3.48 23.94
N VAL A 404 -4.48 3.90 23.36
CA VAL A 404 -3.13 3.64 23.86
C VAL A 404 -2.27 4.89 23.68
N LYS A 405 -1.58 5.30 24.73
CA LYS A 405 -0.58 6.37 24.74
C LYS A 405 0.76 5.77 25.11
N ILE A 406 1.78 6.04 24.31
CA ILE A 406 3.11 5.49 24.47
C ILE A 406 4.12 6.61 24.51
N GLN A 407 4.86 6.67 25.63
CA GLN A 407 5.90 7.66 25.88
C GLN A 407 7.23 6.93 26.11
N PRO A 408 8.10 6.83 25.08
CA PRO A 408 9.50 6.46 25.27
C PRO A 408 10.21 7.40 26.24
N ARG A 409 10.97 6.85 27.19
CA ARG A 409 11.79 7.65 28.11
C ARG A 409 13.19 7.82 27.53
N THR A 410 13.44 8.97 26.90
CA THR A 410 14.78 9.32 26.42
C THR A 410 15.70 9.62 27.61
N LYS A 411 16.87 8.99 27.70
CA LYS A 411 17.91 9.41 28.65
C LYS A 411 18.48 10.75 28.21
N ILE A 412 18.05 11.85 28.84
CA ILE A 412 18.77 13.13 28.76
C ILE A 412 19.99 12.96 29.67
N GLY A 413 21.13 12.57 29.08
CA GLY A 413 22.41 12.63 29.75
C GLY A 413 22.90 14.07 29.80
N HIS A 414 23.04 14.62 31.00
CA HIS A 414 23.91 15.76 31.27
C HIS A 414 25.35 15.30 31.01
N ASP A 415 25.85 15.47 29.78
CA ASP A 415 27.29 15.39 29.53
C ASP A 415 27.86 16.79 29.67
N THR A 416 28.57 16.99 30.78
CA THR A 416 29.48 18.11 31.01
C THR A 416 30.41 18.30 29.82
N GLU A 417 30.60 19.55 29.44
CA GLU A 417 31.59 20.02 28.49
C GLU A 417 32.97 19.45 28.81
N GLU A 418 33.43 18.47 28.03
CA GLU A 418 34.82 18.11 27.73
C GLU A 418 34.86 16.66 27.24
N ASN A 419 34.46 16.42 25.99
CA ASN A 419 34.91 15.29 25.14
C ASN A 419 34.33 15.43 23.72
N VAL A 420 34.44 16.63 23.16
CA VAL A 420 34.19 16.89 21.75
C VAL A 420 35.33 16.24 20.96
N PHE A 421 35.21 14.95 20.61
CA PHE A 421 35.71 14.35 19.36
C PHE A 421 35.60 12.81 19.27
N LEU A 422 35.08 12.08 20.27
CA LEU A 422 35.07 10.59 20.21
C LEU A 422 33.75 9.86 20.50
N HIS A 423 32.61 10.55 20.61
CA HIS A 423 31.30 9.88 20.80
C HIS A 423 30.21 10.29 19.79
N ALA A 424 30.59 10.60 18.54
CA ALA A 424 29.68 10.83 17.43
C ALA A 424 29.55 9.61 16.48
N THR A 425 29.50 8.38 17.02
CA THR A 425 29.28 7.15 16.25
C THR A 425 27.93 6.46 16.55
N SER A 426 26.91 7.19 17.02
CA SER A 426 25.50 6.74 16.96
C SER A 426 24.72 7.45 15.85
N ALA A 427 25.22 7.40 14.62
CA ALA A 427 24.48 7.82 13.43
C ALA A 427 23.58 6.65 12.96
N GLU A 428 22.50 6.37 13.68
CA GLU A 428 21.39 5.53 13.17
C GLU A 428 20.09 6.30 13.36
N GLY A 429 19.42 6.68 12.27
CA GLY A 429 18.14 7.40 12.28
C GLY A 429 17.16 6.80 13.30
N ASN A 430 16.65 7.67 14.18
CA ASN A 430 15.84 7.31 15.34
C ASN A 430 14.38 7.11 14.88
N TYR A 431 14.09 5.95 14.27
CA TYR A 431 12.73 5.54 13.87
C TYR A 431 12.11 4.66 14.97
N PRO A 432 11.43 5.23 15.99
CA PRO A 432 10.84 4.43 17.05
C PRO A 432 9.71 3.53 16.57
N TRP A 433 9.01 3.92 15.49
CA TRP A 433 7.75 3.29 15.08
C TRP A 433 7.80 2.72 13.68
N ASN A 434 7.21 1.54 13.56
CA ASN A 434 6.75 0.95 12.31
C ASN A 434 5.22 0.99 12.31
N ILE A 435 4.60 1.70 11.37
CA ILE A 435 3.15 1.73 11.17
C ILE A 435 2.86 1.14 9.79
N ASP A 436 2.20 -0.02 9.72
CA ASP A 436 1.88 -0.74 8.47
C ASP A 436 3.06 -0.99 7.50
N GLY A 437 4.29 -0.97 7.99
CA GLY A 437 5.50 -1.10 7.16
C GLY A 437 6.19 0.22 6.84
N ASP A 438 5.67 1.36 7.29
CA ASP A 438 6.28 2.68 7.17
C ASP A 438 7.00 3.06 8.46
N LEU A 439 8.22 3.59 8.35
CA LEU A 439 9.02 4.02 9.48
C LEU A 439 8.76 5.50 9.78
N MET A 440 8.34 5.80 11.01
CA MET A 440 8.05 7.18 11.43
C MET A 440 9.20 7.77 12.25
N GLU A 441 9.72 8.91 11.83
CA GLU A 441 10.75 9.69 12.56
C GLU A 441 10.10 10.60 13.63
N GLY A 442 10.79 10.75 14.77
CA GLY A 442 10.62 11.93 15.64
C GLY A 442 9.39 11.98 16.54
N ALA A 443 8.54 10.95 16.61
CA ALA A 443 7.44 10.91 17.58
C ALA A 443 7.95 10.46 18.97
N SER A 444 8.26 11.43 19.84
CA SER A 444 8.58 11.20 21.26
C SER A 444 7.38 10.73 22.08
N GLU A 445 6.18 10.86 21.54
CA GLU A 445 4.95 10.30 22.07
C GLU A 445 4.05 9.92 20.90
N VAL A 446 3.46 8.73 20.97
CA VAL A 446 2.44 8.29 20.02
C VAL A 446 1.17 7.96 20.77
N HIS A 447 0.11 8.61 20.34
CA HIS A 447 -1.25 8.39 20.79
C HIS A 447 -2.01 7.66 19.69
N VAL A 448 -2.46 6.46 20.03
CA VAL A 448 -3.20 5.56 19.16
C VAL A 448 -4.61 5.45 19.69
N ARG A 449 -5.58 5.77 18.84
CA ARG A 449 -6.99 5.61 19.12
C ARG A 449 -7.62 4.68 18.09
N GLU A 450 -8.41 3.74 18.57
CA GLU A 450 -9.30 2.96 17.73
C GLU A 450 -10.63 3.70 17.64
N GLU A 451 -11.22 3.72 16.43
CA GLU A 451 -12.38 4.53 16.13
C GLU A 451 -13.51 3.60 15.67
N GLY A 452 -14.46 3.37 16.59
CA GLY A 452 -15.52 2.39 16.43
C GLY A 452 -16.49 2.67 15.28
N CYS A 453 -16.92 1.57 14.65
CA CYS A 453 -17.90 1.47 13.58
C CYS A 453 -19.20 2.27 13.79
N HIS A 454 -19.37 3.33 13.00
CA HIS A 454 -20.67 3.73 12.49
C HIS A 454 -20.54 3.83 10.95
N TYR A 455 -21.62 3.67 10.18
CA TYR A 455 -21.65 3.05 8.84
C TYR A 455 -21.35 3.89 7.58
N THR A 456 -20.26 3.58 6.86
CA THR A 456 -20.26 3.34 5.40
C THR A 456 -19.10 2.38 5.07
N ARG A 457 -19.39 1.07 5.19
CA ARG A 457 -18.96 -0.01 4.30
C ARG A 457 -17.51 0.03 3.75
N PHE A 458 -16.59 -0.65 4.44
CA PHE A 458 -15.39 -1.21 3.81
C PHE A 458 -15.81 -2.41 2.93
N ILE A 459 -15.32 -2.56 1.69
CA ILE A 459 -15.60 -3.76 0.90
C ILE A 459 -14.79 -4.95 1.45
N MET A 460 -15.47 -5.98 1.96
CA MET A 460 -14.92 -7.23 2.51
C MET A 460 -15.96 -8.30 2.95
N GLN A 461 -17.19 -8.44 2.44
CA GLN A 461 -18.06 -9.59 2.86
C GLN A 461 -17.49 -10.90 2.31
N TRP A 462 -17.84 -11.99 2.97
CA TRP A 462 -17.44 -13.33 2.60
C TRP A 462 -18.67 -14.20 2.52
N ALA A 463 -18.77 -14.97 1.44
CA ALA A 463 -19.64 -16.14 1.41
C ALA A 463 -18.89 -17.25 2.14
N LEU A 464 -19.43 -17.68 3.28
CA LEU A 464 -19.12 -18.99 3.84
C LEU A 464 -19.43 -20.04 2.77
N PHE A 465 -18.42 -20.78 2.35
CA PHE A 465 -18.62 -22.21 2.22
C PHE A 465 -17.84 -22.89 3.32
N GLN A 466 -18.57 -23.46 4.29
CA GLN A 466 -18.10 -24.69 4.90
C GLN A 466 -17.90 -25.69 3.77
N VAL A 467 -16.66 -26.11 3.52
CA VAL A 467 -16.42 -27.38 2.86
C VAL A 467 -16.48 -28.44 3.96
N GLU A 468 -17.68 -28.92 4.27
CA GLU A 468 -17.77 -30.35 4.61
C GLU A 468 -17.44 -31.10 3.32
N LYS A 469 -16.39 -31.93 3.39
CA LYS A 469 -15.97 -32.95 2.41
C LYS A 469 -16.83 -33.04 1.15
N ALA A 470 -16.32 -32.49 0.05
CA ALA A 470 -16.63 -33.02 -1.27
C ALA A 470 -15.31 -33.50 -1.89
N PHE A 471 -15.13 -34.81 -1.88
CA PHE A 471 -14.22 -35.52 -2.77
C PHE A 471 -14.53 -35.07 -4.20
N PHE A 472 -13.54 -34.57 -4.93
CA PHE A 472 -13.52 -34.74 -6.37
C PHE A 472 -12.42 -35.76 -6.66
N GLU A 473 -12.86 -37.01 -6.77
CA GLU A 473 -12.16 -38.06 -7.50
C GLU A 473 -11.95 -37.58 -8.92
N GLU A 474 -10.68 -37.41 -9.30
CA GLU A 474 -10.26 -37.27 -10.69
C GLU A 474 -10.42 -38.64 -11.36
N THR A 475 -11.65 -38.95 -11.77
CA THR A 475 -11.95 -40.09 -12.62
C THR A 475 -11.73 -39.70 -14.08
N GLY A 476 -10.72 -40.32 -14.70
CA GLY A 476 -10.85 -40.75 -16.10
C GLY A 476 -10.02 -40.02 -17.15
N SER A 477 -8.83 -40.56 -17.41
CA SER A 477 -8.51 -41.29 -18.66
C SER A 477 -8.92 -40.64 -19.99
N ARG A 478 -7.95 -40.08 -20.73
CA ARG A 478 -7.27 -40.69 -21.89
C ARG A 478 -6.27 -39.72 -22.51
#